data_AF-A0A284S5H7-F1
#
_entry.id   AF-A0A284S5H7-F1
#
_cell.length_a   1.000
_cell.length_b   1.000
_cell.length_c   1.000
_cell.angle_alpha   90.00
_cell.angle_beta   90.00
_cell.angle_gamma   90.00
#
_symmetry.space_group_name_H-M   'P 1'
#
loop_
_entity.id
_entity.type
_entity.pdbx_description
1 polymer ?
#
loop_
_entity_poly.entity_id
_entity_poly.type
_entity_poly.pdbx_seq_one_letter_code
_entity_poly.pdbx_strand_id
1 'polypeptide(L)'
;MHQDRVPELTEDLLTELHQGGERAREQLYELRKPPRYLRRRQSNDRDFSLNVQLSPCARRQTLATKALIDSGCTSSSINRAFVAEHQLDTRRTAIPIAVYNADGTCNQVGDITEFMEF
;
A
#
# COMPACT_ATOMS: atom_id res chain seq x y z
N MET A 1 18.66 -7.73 13.57
CA MET A 1 18.54 -8.04 12.13
C MET A 1 18.63 -6.74 11.35
N HIS A 2 19.40 -6.71 10.26
CA HIS A 2 19.75 -5.47 9.56
C HIS A 2 18.63 -5.05 8.59
N GLN A 3 18.28 -3.75 8.56
CA GLN A 3 17.12 -3.19 7.87
C GLN A 3 17.27 -3.03 6.34
N ASP A 4 18.44 -3.34 5.79
CA ASP A 4 18.76 -3.17 4.35
C ASP A 4 18.91 -4.51 3.61
N ARG A 5 18.28 -5.60 4.08
CA ARG A 5 18.34 -6.88 3.38
C ARG A 5 17.48 -6.84 2.11
N VAL A 6 18.17 -6.73 0.98
CA VAL A 6 17.72 -7.13 -0.35
C VAL A 6 17.28 -8.61 -0.29
N PRO A 7 16.32 -9.08 -1.11
CA PRO A 7 16.12 -10.53 -1.27
C PRO A 7 17.45 -11.16 -1.67
N GLU A 8 18.09 -11.84 -0.72
CA GLU A 8 19.28 -12.64 -0.97
C GLU A 8 18.82 -13.91 -1.69
N LEU A 9 19.57 -14.34 -2.70
CA LEU A 9 19.34 -15.60 -3.38
C LEU A 9 19.37 -16.73 -2.34
N THR A 10 18.23 -17.34 -2.04
CA THR A 10 18.15 -18.49 -1.12
C THR A 10 18.45 -19.79 -1.87
N GLU A 11 18.95 -20.80 -1.15
CA GLU A 11 19.17 -22.15 -1.72
C GLU A 11 17.88 -22.77 -2.28
N ASP A 12 16.74 -22.48 -1.65
CA ASP A 12 15.43 -22.91 -2.11
C ASP A 12 15.05 -22.23 -3.44
N LEU A 13 15.29 -20.91 -3.54
CA LEU A 13 15.05 -20.15 -4.77
C LEU A 13 16.00 -20.60 -5.89
N LEU A 14 17.26 -20.90 -5.58
CA LEU A 14 18.22 -21.49 -6.52
C LEU A 14 17.73 -22.84 -7.06
N THR A 15 17.22 -23.69 -6.16
CA THR A 15 16.68 -25.00 -6.53
C THR A 15 15.45 -24.86 -7.42
N GLU A 16 14.56 -23.91 -7.14
CA GLU A 16 13.39 -23.59 -7.98
C GLU A 16 13.81 -23.02 -9.34
N LEU A 17 14.79 -22.11 -9.37
CA LEU A 17 15.32 -21.55 -10.61
C LEU A 17 15.96 -22.63 -11.50
N HIS A 18 16.65 -23.60 -10.91
CA HIS A 18 17.25 -24.74 -11.63
C HIS A 18 16.21 -25.70 -12.23
N GLN A 19 15.00 -25.77 -11.65
CA GLN A 19 13.91 -26.58 -12.22
C GLN A 19 13.34 -25.96 -13.52
N GLY A 20 13.62 -24.68 -13.77
CA GLY A 20 13.22 -23.99 -14.99
C GLY A 20 11.72 -23.72 -15.10
N GLY A 21 11.23 -23.51 -16.33
CA GLY A 21 9.83 -23.18 -16.60
C GLY A 21 9.47 -21.70 -16.47
N GLU A 22 8.18 -21.37 -16.55
CA GLU A 22 7.70 -19.98 -16.55
C GLU A 22 8.04 -19.25 -15.25
N ARG A 23 7.82 -19.91 -14.11
CA ARG A 23 8.06 -19.32 -12.79
C ARG A 23 9.52 -18.93 -12.57
N ALA A 24 10.47 -19.77 -13.02
CA ALA A 24 11.89 -19.43 -12.98
C ALA A 24 12.23 -18.24 -13.89
N ARG A 25 11.60 -18.16 -15.06
CA ARG A 25 11.80 -17.04 -16.02
C ARG A 25 11.27 -15.72 -15.47
N GLU A 26 10.12 -15.73 -14.80
CA GLU A 26 9.54 -14.57 -14.13
C GLU A 26 10.43 -14.06 -12.99
N GLN A 27 10.91 -14.97 -12.12
CA GLN A 27 11.81 -14.61 -11.02
C GLN A 27 13.13 -13.98 -11.54
N LEU A 28 13.74 -14.55 -12.58
CA LEU A 28 14.94 -13.99 -13.20
C LEU A 28 14.67 -12.62 -13.85
N TYR A 29 13.47 -12.40 -14.41
CA TYR A 29 13.09 -11.12 -14.98
C TYR A 29 12.97 -10.01 -13.92
N GLU A 30 12.40 -10.34 -12.76
CA GLU A 30 12.31 -9.43 -11.61
C GLU A 30 13.70 -9.14 -11.02
N LEU A 31 14.54 -10.17 -10.84
CA LEU A 31 15.90 -10.03 -10.31
C LEU A 31 16.86 -9.28 -11.25
N ARG A 32 16.59 -9.28 -12.56
CA ARG A 32 17.41 -8.57 -13.55
C ARG A 32 17.41 -7.05 -13.32
N LYS A 33 16.35 -6.49 -12.75
CA LYS A 33 16.28 -5.04 -12.49
C LYS A 33 16.92 -4.73 -11.14
N PRO A 34 17.78 -3.70 -11.05
CA PRO A 34 18.30 -3.28 -9.76
C PRO A 34 17.13 -2.90 -8.84
N PRO A 35 17.10 -3.41 -7.59
CA PRO A 35 16.00 -3.13 -6.69
C PRO A 35 15.90 -1.62 -6.44
N ARG A 36 14.68 -1.09 -6.57
CA ARG A 36 14.39 0.32 -6.35
C ARG A 36 13.82 0.49 -4.95
N TYR A 37 14.55 1.17 -4.09
CA TYR A 37 14.10 1.47 -2.74
C TYR A 37 13.60 2.90 -2.65
N LEU A 38 12.43 3.07 -2.04
CA LEU A 38 12.02 4.37 -1.51
C LEU A 38 12.47 4.41 -0.05
N ARG A 39 13.50 5.20 0.23
CA ARG A 39 14.01 5.38 1.59
C ARG A 39 13.61 6.75 2.11
N ARG A 40 13.07 6.78 3.32
CA ARG A 40 12.83 8.01 4.04
C ARG A 40 14.14 8.76 4.31
N ARG A 41 14.20 10.06 3.98
CA ARG A 41 15.30 10.94 4.43
C ARG A 41 15.13 11.23 5.92
N GLN A 42 16.23 11.20 6.68
CA GLN A 42 16.26 11.41 8.13
C GLN A 42 15.35 12.55 8.57
N SER A 43 14.32 12.21 9.35
CA SER A 43 13.37 13.10 10.00
C SER A 43 13.02 12.49 11.36
N ASN A 44 12.54 13.28 12.31
CA ASN A 44 12.14 12.79 13.64
C ASN A 44 10.75 12.11 13.68
N ASP A 45 10.02 12.15 12.56
CA ASP A 45 8.73 11.45 12.41
C ASP A 45 8.94 9.91 12.50
N ARG A 46 7.89 9.11 12.67
CA ARG A 46 7.98 7.63 12.54
C ARG A 46 7.37 7.12 11.25
N ASP A 47 6.64 7.97 10.54
CA ASP A 47 5.78 7.56 9.46
C ASP A 47 6.44 7.79 8.08
N PHE A 48 6.09 6.94 7.10
CA PHE A 48 6.59 7.05 5.73
C PHE A 48 5.55 7.67 4.79
N SER A 49 5.36 8.98 4.92
CA SER A 49 4.36 9.72 4.15
C SER A 49 4.95 10.40 2.91
N LEU A 50 4.23 10.35 1.79
CA LEU A 50 4.55 11.04 0.54
C LEU A 50 3.52 12.11 0.23
N ASN A 51 3.94 13.21 -0.41
CA ASN A 51 2.99 14.15 -1.01
C ASN A 51 2.37 13.48 -2.22
N VAL A 52 1.04 13.35 -2.22
CA VAL A 52 0.25 12.74 -3.29
C VAL A 52 -0.78 13.72 -3.83
N GLN A 53 -1.24 13.41 -5.03
CA GLN A 53 -2.33 14.12 -5.69
C GLN A 53 -3.46 13.13 -5.92
N LEU A 54 -4.62 13.42 -5.36
CA LEU A 54 -5.86 12.66 -5.55
C LEU A 54 -6.68 13.34 -6.63
N SER A 55 -7.07 12.61 -7.66
CA SER A 55 -7.92 13.10 -8.74
C SER A 55 -9.22 12.27 -8.76
N PRO A 56 -10.25 12.66 -7.99
CA PRO A 56 -11.50 11.90 -7.92
C PRO A 56 -12.20 11.88 -9.28
N CYS A 57 -12.72 10.72 -9.72
CA CYS A 57 -13.41 10.57 -11.01
C CYS A 57 -14.54 11.60 -11.24
N ALA A 58 -15.32 11.90 -10.19
CA ALA A 58 -16.44 12.82 -10.28
C ALA A 58 -16.04 14.30 -10.36
N ARG A 59 -14.81 14.66 -9.99
CA ARG A 59 -14.36 16.05 -9.84
C ARG A 59 -13.21 16.36 -10.78
N ARG A 60 -13.28 17.51 -11.45
CA ARG A 60 -12.18 18.03 -12.30
C ARG A 60 -11.03 18.67 -11.50
N GLN A 61 -11.02 18.55 -10.18
CA GLN A 61 -10.04 19.20 -9.30
C GLN A 61 -9.20 18.16 -8.56
N THR A 62 -7.89 18.30 -8.68
CA THR A 62 -6.91 17.50 -7.94
C THR A 62 -6.72 18.04 -6.53
N LEU A 63 -6.73 17.15 -5.53
CA LEU A 63 -6.45 17.46 -4.14
C LEU A 63 -5.03 17.03 -3.80
N ALA A 64 -4.21 17.97 -3.34
CA ALA A 64 -2.87 17.68 -2.83
C ALA A 64 -2.95 17.35 -1.34
N THR A 65 -2.42 16.21 -0.92
CA THR A 65 -2.38 15.78 0.48
C THR A 65 -1.14 14.93 0.77
N LYS A 66 -0.92 14.56 2.03
CA LYS A 66 0.07 13.54 2.40
C LYS A 66 -0.63 12.20 2.56
N ALA A 67 -0.06 11.15 1.97
CA ALA A 67 -0.51 9.78 2.16
C ALA A 67 0.59 8.94 2.80
N LEU A 68 0.21 8.11 3.75
CA LEU A 68 1.09 7.12 4.37
C LEU A 68 1.29 5.94 3.42
N ILE A 69 2.55 5.55 3.21
CA ILE A 69 2.89 4.28 2.56
C ILE A 69 2.90 3.20 3.62
N ASP A 70 1.83 2.40 3.64
CA ASP A 70 1.60 1.35 4.61
C ASP A 70 1.52 -0.01 3.91
N SER A 71 2.54 -0.85 4.12
CA SER A 71 2.56 -2.22 3.60
C SER A 71 1.62 -3.17 4.35
N GLY A 72 1.12 -2.76 5.52
CA GLY A 72 0.13 -3.51 6.29
C GLY A 72 -1.30 -3.30 5.78
N CYS A 73 -1.52 -2.34 4.88
CA CYS A 73 -2.85 -2.04 4.36
C CYS A 73 -3.15 -2.89 3.12
N THR A 74 -4.23 -3.68 3.17
CA THR A 74 -4.64 -4.56 2.05
C THR A 74 -5.02 -3.79 0.79
N SER A 75 -5.60 -2.59 0.96
CA SER A 75 -6.00 -1.70 -0.13
C SER A 75 -5.84 -0.26 0.31
N SER A 76 -5.68 0.67 -0.64
CA SER A 76 -5.69 2.10 -0.34
C SER A 76 -6.95 2.49 0.45
N SER A 77 -6.74 3.21 1.55
CA SER A 77 -7.79 3.63 2.47
C SER A 77 -7.67 5.13 2.74
N ILE A 78 -8.80 5.81 2.96
CA ILE A 78 -8.86 7.25 3.18
C ILE A 78 -9.70 7.57 4.41
N ASN A 79 -9.28 8.59 5.18
CA ASN A 79 -9.98 8.97 6.40
C ASN A 79 -11.36 9.58 6.09
N ARG A 80 -12.42 9.12 6.77
CA ARG A 80 -13.79 9.63 6.60
C ARG A 80 -13.93 11.14 6.83
N ALA A 81 -13.14 11.73 7.74
CA ALA A 81 -13.17 13.16 8.00
C ALA A 81 -12.63 13.94 6.81
N PHE A 82 -11.58 13.45 6.15
CA PHE A 82 -11.04 14.03 4.92
C PHE A 82 -12.05 13.96 3.77
N VAL A 83 -12.76 12.83 3.63
CA VAL A 83 -13.86 12.65 2.67
C VAL A 83 -14.96 13.69 2.91
N ALA A 84 -15.38 13.88 4.16
CA ALA A 84 -16.43 14.84 4.51
C ALA A 84 -15.99 16.29 4.31
N GLU A 85 -14.77 16.65 4.72
CA GLU A 85 -14.19 17.99 4.55
C GLU A 85 -14.14 18.40 3.08
N HIS A 86 -13.71 17.48 2.21
CA HIS A 86 -13.58 17.74 0.77
C HIS A 86 -14.82 17.39 -0.04
N GLN A 87 -15.91 16.95 0.61
CA GLN A 87 -17.18 16.59 -0.02
C GLN A 87 -16.96 15.63 -1.21
N LEU A 88 -16.22 14.56 -0.94
CA LEU A 88 -15.90 13.54 -1.93
C LEU A 88 -17.06 12.55 -2.05
N ASP A 89 -17.44 12.24 -3.28
CA ASP A 89 -18.50 11.28 -3.55
C ASP A 89 -18.05 9.86 -3.20
N THR A 90 -18.86 9.16 -2.42
CA THR A 90 -18.64 7.76 -2.04
C THR A 90 -19.81 6.89 -2.49
N ARG A 91 -19.56 5.58 -2.60
CA ARG A 91 -20.58 4.55 -2.83
C ARG A 91 -20.57 3.58 -1.68
N ARG A 92 -21.74 3.18 -1.20
CA ARG A 92 -21.84 2.17 -0.14
C ARG A 92 -21.37 0.81 -0.62
N THR A 93 -20.60 0.13 0.21
CA THR A 93 -20.25 -1.28 0.01
C THR A 93 -21.48 -2.15 0.21
N ALA A 94 -21.60 -3.25 -0.55
CA ALA A 94 -22.69 -4.21 -0.35
C ALA A 94 -22.63 -4.88 1.03
N ILE A 95 -21.41 -5.12 1.55
CA ILE A 95 -21.14 -5.68 2.87
C ILE A 95 -20.02 -4.82 3.50
N PRO A 96 -20.16 -4.36 4.76
CA PRO A 96 -19.09 -3.66 5.46
C PRO A 96 -17.82 -4.50 5.55
N ILE A 97 -16.66 -3.85 5.43
CA ILE A 97 -15.36 -4.50 5.53
C ILE A 97 -14.81 -4.24 6.94
N ALA A 98 -14.68 -5.30 7.73
CA ALA A 98 -14.13 -5.21 9.08
C ALA A 98 -12.67 -4.72 9.04
N VAL A 99 -12.37 -3.72 9.86
CA VAL A 99 -11.01 -3.17 9.97
C VAL A 99 -10.43 -3.54 11.32
N TYR A 100 -9.22 -4.07 11.31
CA TYR A 100 -8.47 -4.46 12.49
C TYR A 100 -7.17 -3.66 12.59
N ASN A 101 -6.80 -3.31 13.82
CA ASN A 101 -5.50 -2.72 14.10
C ASN A 101 -4.39 -3.79 13.98
N ALA A 102 -3.14 -3.35 13.98
CA ALA A 102 -1.97 -4.25 13.92
C ALA A 102 -1.89 -5.24 15.09
N ASP A 103 -2.53 -4.93 16.23
CA ASP A 103 -2.63 -5.82 17.39
C ASP A 103 -3.83 -6.80 17.32
N GLY A 104 -4.58 -6.79 16.21
CA GLY A 104 -5.74 -7.65 15.96
C GLY A 104 -7.04 -7.17 16.59
N THR A 105 -7.03 -6.05 17.33
CA THR A 105 -8.26 -5.47 17.88
C THR A 105 -9.10 -4.79 16.80
N CYS A 106 -10.42 -4.71 16.99
CA CYS A 106 -11.29 -3.97 16.07
C CYS A 106 -10.91 -2.49 16.05
N ASN A 107 -10.92 -1.91 14.85
CA ASN A 107 -10.70 -0.49 14.67
C ASN A 107 -11.79 0.33 15.39
N GLN A 108 -11.38 1.32 16.20
CA GLN A 108 -12.32 2.10 17.03
C GLN A 108 -13.30 2.94 16.21
N VAL A 109 -12.92 3.27 14.98
CA VAL A 109 -13.74 4.08 14.07
C VAL A 109 -14.79 3.23 13.35
N GLY A 110 -14.70 1.90 13.48
CA GLY A 110 -15.59 0.93 12.88
C GLY A 110 -15.08 0.41 11.53
N ASP A 111 -16.01 -0.22 10.82
CA ASP A 111 -15.79 -0.87 9.53
C ASP A 111 -15.76 0.14 8.38
N ILE A 112 -15.18 -0.27 7.25
CA ILE A 112 -15.31 0.47 6.00
C ILE A 112 -16.67 0.13 5.39
N THR A 113 -17.54 1.12 5.25
CA THR A 113 -18.89 0.96 4.68
C THR A 113 -19.06 1.61 3.31
N GLU A 114 -18.04 2.33 2.86
CA GLU A 114 -18.09 3.16 1.66
C GLU A 114 -16.75 3.12 0.92
N PHE A 115 -16.80 3.23 -0.40
CA PHE A 115 -15.62 3.27 -1.26
C PHE A 115 -15.73 4.41 -2.28
N MET A 116 -14.59 4.74 -2.89
CA MET A 116 -14.48 5.75 -3.94
C MET A 116 -13.83 5.14 -5.18
N GLU A 117 -14.16 5.70 -6.34
CA GLU A 117 -13.48 5.42 -7.61
C GLU A 117 -12.61 6.63 -7.98
N PHE A 118 -11.35 6.38 -8.32
CA PHE A 118 -10.37 7.36 -8.77
C PHE A 118 -10.05 7.14 -10.25
#